data_AF-A0A4V1V3H7-F1
#
_entry.id   AF-A0A4V1V3H7-F1
#
_cell.length_a   1.000
_cell.length_b   1.000
_cell.length_c   1.000
_cell.angle_alpha   90.00
_cell.angle_beta   90.00
_cell.angle_gamma   90.00
#
_symmetry.space_group_name_H-M   'P 1'
#
loop_
_entity.id
_entity.type
_entity.pdbx_description
1 polymer ?
#
loop_
_entity_poly.entity_id
_entity_poly.type
_entity_poly.pdbx_seq_one_letter_code
_entity_poly.pdbx_strand_id
1 'polypeptide(L)'
;SPLHVVGDIRTSTGLVVSGYGGFNYTSGKGLSMATGGTVPLDFTTTGQTRMTIDSGGNVGVGTSPGAKFHVSGASRFDGTTHIYNGNTLQLTDSGLDRTASMIFNNDAEFRISTSVGSVALMPASNVGVGTATPLSKFEVNGAGNFTAPLPGASGIANRVPASQGSLISWNDSGGFGETSISNHRGTGNGGIWFNLFGATGAFVSTPMMITGSGNVGVGTTTPTTKLDVAGTVNATGFTINGTPISSGSSQWTTASSNIYFNTGDVGVGTSTPGYKLDVVGTIRASQIYATSAESRFGSGSFTDPAPGVYDAKFGGNNGGIAVKGQSYFGSKVGIGTNTPAATLQIEAPFSANLVVQNTNATSNSDSNITLRNYRGSQGGGDPVITSFAARGSPSAPSPVIAGMGLLSLRGQGYAEAGFGADRTGASIDFIAHDNWGNSTVTTDMLFSTASANDWATTEKMRITFDGKVGIGVTAPSEKLEVSGNVKATSFISTSDIRLKKNVEKVSGLEFIRKLTGVKWQWKANEQTDAGVIAQDVERVMPYAVVTDK
;
A
#
# COMPACT_ATOMS: atom_id res chain seq x y z
N SER A 1 -74.67 -18.31 -115.54
CA SER A 1 -75.47 -19.16 -114.63
C SER A 1 -74.62 -20.33 -114.16
N PRO A 2 -74.86 -20.92 -112.97
CA PRO A 2 -73.98 -21.93 -112.36
C PRO A 2 -73.73 -23.13 -113.30
N LEU A 3 -72.51 -23.67 -113.25
CA LEU A 3 -71.75 -23.87 -114.49
C LEU A 3 -70.93 -25.18 -114.50
N HIS A 4 -70.95 -25.86 -115.65
CA HIS A 4 -69.94 -26.85 -116.00
C HIS A 4 -68.59 -26.17 -116.32
N VAL A 5 -67.53 -26.61 -115.65
CA VAL A 5 -66.15 -26.46 -116.11
C VAL A 5 -65.55 -27.86 -116.09
N VAL A 6 -64.67 -28.16 -117.05
CA VAL A 6 -63.91 -29.42 -117.05
C VAL A 6 -63.00 -29.42 -115.82
N GLY A 7 -63.43 -30.17 -114.81
CA GLY A 7 -63.08 -30.05 -113.38
C GLY A 7 -64.17 -30.72 -112.52
N ASP A 8 -63.96 -30.84 -111.21
CA ASP A 8 -64.45 -32.03 -110.49
C ASP A 8 -65.74 -31.90 -109.65
N ILE A 9 -66.79 -32.66 -110.05
CA ILE A 9 -68.11 -32.87 -109.40
C ILE A 9 -68.74 -34.15 -110.02
N ARG A 10 -69.37 -35.21 -109.43
CA ARG A 10 -69.89 -35.68 -108.11
C ARG A 10 -69.64 -37.22 -107.98
N THR A 11 -69.69 -38.03 -106.89
CA THR A 11 -70.14 -38.01 -105.46
C THR A 11 -71.64 -38.25 -105.11
N SER A 12 -71.99 -39.31 -104.33
CA SER A 12 -73.39 -39.60 -103.91
C SER A 12 -73.66 -39.87 -102.41
N THR A 13 -72.64 -40.03 -101.55
CA THR A 13 -72.81 -39.95 -100.07
C THR A 13 -72.22 -38.66 -99.48
N GLY A 14 -71.78 -37.71 -100.31
CA GLY A 14 -71.27 -36.42 -99.84
C GLY A 14 -70.71 -35.49 -100.92
N LEU A 15 -71.60 -34.80 -101.66
CA LEU A 15 -71.38 -33.39 -102.07
C LEU A 15 -72.74 -32.75 -102.34
N VAL A 16 -73.19 -31.90 -101.42
CA VAL A 16 -74.43 -31.13 -101.55
C VAL A 16 -74.10 -29.66 -101.30
N VAL A 17 -73.94 -28.91 -102.39
CA VAL A 17 -73.72 -27.46 -102.34
C VAL A 17 -75.09 -26.78 -102.37
N SER A 18 -75.56 -26.34 -101.21
CA SER A 18 -76.72 -25.46 -101.05
C SER A 18 -76.53 -24.60 -99.79
N GLY A 19 -76.70 -23.29 -99.93
CA GLY A 19 -76.13 -22.29 -99.01
C GLY A 19 -74.95 -21.56 -99.67
N TYR A 20 -74.43 -20.51 -99.02
CA TYR A 20 -73.42 -19.59 -99.61
C TYR A 20 -71.99 -20.16 -99.72
N GLY A 21 -71.83 -21.49 -99.71
CA GLY A 21 -70.53 -22.16 -99.84
C GLY A 21 -70.17 -22.54 -101.27
N GLY A 22 -68.87 -22.69 -101.54
CA GLY A 22 -68.38 -23.07 -102.87
C GLY A 22 -66.99 -23.69 -102.87
N PHE A 23 -66.77 -24.56 -103.85
CA PHE A 23 -65.47 -25.10 -104.22
C PHE A 23 -65.01 -24.37 -105.49
N ASN A 24 -63.87 -23.69 -105.44
CA ASN A 24 -63.34 -22.93 -106.57
C ASN A 24 -61.87 -23.26 -106.83
N TYR A 25 -61.49 -23.24 -108.11
CA TYR A 25 -60.10 -23.17 -108.52
C TYR A 25 -59.72 -21.70 -108.75
N THR A 26 -58.64 -21.24 -108.13
CA THR A 26 -58.13 -19.87 -108.28
C THR A 26 -56.65 -19.96 -108.63
N SER A 27 -56.25 -19.40 -109.77
CA SER A 27 -54.90 -19.57 -110.33
C SER A 27 -53.80 -19.26 -109.30
N GLY A 28 -52.92 -20.23 -109.05
CA GLY A 28 -51.85 -20.11 -108.06
C GLY A 28 -52.18 -20.67 -106.67
N LYS A 29 -53.40 -21.19 -106.45
CA LYS A 29 -53.75 -22.02 -105.28
C LYS A 29 -54.39 -23.34 -105.73
N GLY A 30 -54.41 -24.31 -104.82
CA GLY A 30 -55.09 -25.60 -105.03
C GLY A 30 -56.61 -25.48 -104.89
N LEU A 31 -57.25 -26.56 -104.42
CA LEU A 31 -58.68 -26.54 -104.07
C LEU A 31 -58.97 -25.46 -103.02
N SER A 32 -59.80 -24.47 -103.37
CA SER A 32 -60.30 -23.49 -102.42
C SER A 32 -61.71 -23.88 -101.97
N MET A 33 -61.88 -24.08 -100.67
CA MET A 33 -63.17 -24.27 -100.01
C MET A 33 -63.54 -22.97 -99.29
N ALA A 34 -64.72 -22.44 -99.56
CA ALA A 34 -65.19 -21.18 -98.97
C ALA A 34 -66.65 -21.27 -98.52
N THR A 35 -66.99 -20.47 -97.51
CA THR A 35 -68.35 -20.11 -97.11
C THR A 35 -68.57 -18.61 -97.31
N GLY A 36 -69.83 -18.17 -97.32
CA GLY A 36 -70.20 -16.77 -97.55
C GLY A 36 -71.12 -16.25 -96.45
N GLY A 37 -71.03 -14.95 -96.16
CA GLY A 37 -71.61 -14.36 -94.96
C GLY A 37 -70.84 -14.77 -93.70
N THR A 38 -71.52 -14.88 -92.57
CA THR A 38 -70.94 -15.25 -91.26
C THR A 38 -70.92 -16.77 -91.00
N VAL A 39 -71.14 -17.59 -92.02
CA VAL A 39 -71.32 -19.05 -91.87
C VAL A 39 -69.96 -19.76 -91.73
N PRO A 40 -69.75 -20.63 -90.72
CA PRO A 40 -68.52 -21.38 -90.57
C PRO A 40 -68.35 -22.48 -91.63
N LEU A 41 -67.10 -22.83 -91.93
CA LEU A 41 -66.74 -24.02 -92.68
C LEU A 41 -66.50 -25.19 -91.72
N ASP A 42 -67.50 -26.07 -91.59
CA ASP A 42 -67.46 -27.23 -90.70
C ASP A 42 -67.02 -28.51 -91.41
N PHE A 43 -66.05 -29.21 -90.82
CA PHE A 43 -65.63 -30.55 -91.17
C PHE A 43 -66.31 -31.56 -90.24
N THR A 44 -67.44 -32.11 -90.70
CA THR A 44 -68.23 -33.09 -89.96
C THR A 44 -67.83 -34.53 -90.27
N THR A 45 -67.73 -35.40 -89.27
CA THR A 45 -67.69 -36.86 -89.46
C THR A 45 -68.71 -37.53 -88.55
N THR A 46 -69.34 -38.60 -89.04
CA THR A 46 -70.42 -39.33 -88.34
C THR A 46 -71.52 -38.41 -87.78
N GLY A 47 -71.92 -37.39 -88.54
CA GLY A 47 -72.94 -36.41 -88.13
C GLY A 47 -72.53 -35.41 -87.05
N GLN A 48 -71.26 -35.35 -86.66
CA GLN A 48 -70.74 -34.44 -85.63
C GLN A 48 -69.61 -33.58 -86.20
N THR A 49 -69.65 -32.27 -85.94
CA THR A 49 -68.57 -31.34 -86.31
C THR A 49 -67.30 -31.70 -85.53
N ARG A 50 -66.21 -32.00 -86.24
CA ARG A 50 -64.91 -32.35 -85.62
C ARG A 50 -63.91 -31.21 -85.69
N MET A 51 -64.01 -30.38 -86.71
CA MET A 51 -63.23 -29.16 -86.88
C MET A 51 -64.12 -28.09 -87.51
N THR A 52 -64.00 -26.85 -87.04
CA THR A 52 -64.73 -25.67 -87.50
C THR A 52 -63.72 -24.63 -87.91
N ILE A 53 -63.92 -23.96 -89.05
CA ILE A 53 -63.28 -22.68 -89.34
C ILE A 53 -64.36 -21.60 -89.32
N ASP A 54 -64.31 -20.68 -88.36
CA ASP A 54 -65.31 -19.60 -88.29
C ASP A 54 -65.10 -18.52 -89.38
N SER A 55 -66.08 -17.63 -89.52
CA SER A 55 -65.99 -16.49 -90.45
C SER A 55 -64.96 -15.42 -90.04
N GLY A 56 -64.33 -15.55 -88.86
CA GLY A 56 -63.15 -14.78 -88.46
C GLY A 56 -61.82 -15.45 -88.84
N GLY A 57 -61.86 -16.64 -89.45
CA GLY A 57 -60.69 -17.44 -89.77
C GLY A 57 -59.99 -18.01 -88.53
N ASN A 58 -60.74 -18.37 -87.50
CA ASN A 58 -60.25 -19.13 -86.33
C ASN A 58 -60.59 -20.61 -86.51
N VAL A 59 -59.66 -21.50 -86.13
CA VAL A 59 -59.80 -22.95 -86.29
C VAL A 59 -60.09 -23.61 -84.94
N GLY A 60 -61.28 -24.20 -84.81
CA GLY A 60 -61.69 -25.02 -83.68
C GLY A 60 -61.55 -26.52 -84.01
N VAL A 61 -61.11 -27.34 -83.04
CA VAL A 61 -61.04 -28.80 -83.17
C VAL A 61 -61.66 -29.44 -81.92
N GLY A 62 -62.70 -30.25 -82.11
CA GLY A 62 -63.53 -30.80 -81.02
C GLY A 62 -64.38 -29.76 -80.27
N THR A 63 -64.40 -28.50 -80.72
CA THR A 63 -65.11 -27.37 -80.09
C THR A 63 -65.30 -26.22 -81.05
N SER A 64 -66.19 -25.29 -80.71
CA SER A 64 -66.31 -23.99 -81.40
C SER A 64 -65.04 -23.14 -81.20
N PRO A 65 -64.57 -22.36 -82.19
CA PRO A 65 -63.35 -21.58 -82.04
C PRO A 65 -63.53 -20.45 -81.01
N GLY A 66 -62.73 -20.45 -79.94
CA GLY A 66 -62.63 -19.33 -78.98
C GLY A 66 -61.37 -18.48 -79.18
N ALA A 67 -60.42 -18.97 -79.97
CA ALA A 67 -59.15 -18.34 -80.32
C ALA A 67 -58.69 -18.86 -81.68
N LYS A 68 -57.65 -18.22 -82.27
CA LYS A 68 -57.14 -18.51 -83.63
C LYS A 68 -56.90 -20.00 -83.92
N PHE A 69 -56.45 -20.75 -82.92
CA PHE A 69 -56.51 -22.21 -82.89
C PHE A 69 -57.01 -22.66 -81.51
N HIS A 70 -58.12 -23.39 -81.45
CA HIS A 70 -58.78 -23.81 -80.21
C HIS A 70 -59.09 -25.32 -80.26
N VAL A 71 -58.35 -26.12 -79.51
CA VAL A 71 -58.60 -27.57 -79.40
C VAL A 71 -59.23 -27.88 -78.05
N SER A 72 -60.33 -28.63 -78.05
CA SER A 72 -60.90 -29.20 -76.81
C SER A 72 -60.41 -30.63 -76.63
N GLY A 73 -59.85 -30.92 -75.46
CA GLY A 73 -59.11 -32.16 -75.19
C GLY A 73 -57.59 -32.01 -75.41
N ALA A 74 -56.86 -33.11 -75.20
CA ALA A 74 -55.40 -33.11 -75.26
C ALA A 74 -54.88 -33.06 -76.71
N SER A 75 -54.08 -32.05 -77.03
CA SER A 75 -53.30 -31.96 -78.27
C SER A 75 -51.95 -32.66 -78.12
N ARG A 76 -51.59 -33.55 -79.04
CA ARG A 76 -50.23 -34.08 -79.20
C ARG A 76 -49.59 -33.47 -80.44
N PHE A 77 -48.43 -32.85 -80.24
CA PHE A 77 -47.50 -32.52 -81.32
C PHE A 77 -46.38 -33.57 -81.31
N ASP A 78 -45.97 -34.04 -82.48
CA ASP A 78 -44.81 -34.93 -82.64
C ASP A 78 -43.67 -34.16 -83.31
N GLY A 79 -42.47 -34.23 -82.75
CA GLY A 79 -41.38 -33.31 -83.05
C GLY A 79 -41.43 -32.00 -82.24
N THR A 80 -40.71 -30.97 -82.70
CA THR A 80 -40.50 -29.71 -81.96
C THR A 80 -41.59 -28.66 -82.21
N THR A 81 -42.22 -28.17 -81.15
CA THR A 81 -43.11 -27.01 -81.22
C THR A 81 -42.27 -25.73 -81.18
N HIS A 82 -42.18 -25.01 -82.30
CA HIS A 82 -41.44 -23.75 -82.38
C HIS A 82 -42.32 -22.56 -81.99
N ILE A 83 -42.02 -21.94 -80.84
CA ILE A 83 -42.52 -20.60 -80.48
C ILE A 83 -41.53 -19.58 -81.04
N TYR A 84 -42.00 -18.64 -81.86
CA TYR A 84 -41.14 -17.62 -82.46
C TYR A 84 -40.77 -16.51 -81.45
N ASN A 85 -39.62 -15.88 -81.67
CA ASN A 85 -39.10 -14.77 -80.88
C ASN A 85 -40.16 -13.70 -80.58
N GLY A 86 -40.24 -13.23 -79.33
CA GLY A 86 -41.23 -12.25 -78.87
C GLY A 86 -42.64 -12.82 -78.60
N ASN A 87 -42.83 -14.14 -78.71
CA ASN A 87 -44.08 -14.82 -78.35
C ASN A 87 -43.91 -15.62 -77.05
N THR A 88 -45.03 -15.86 -76.36
CA THR A 88 -45.06 -16.62 -75.09
C THR A 88 -45.87 -17.89 -75.23
N LEU A 89 -45.36 -19.02 -74.71
CA LEU A 89 -46.20 -20.17 -74.40
C LEU A 89 -46.84 -19.94 -73.02
N GLN A 90 -48.15 -19.72 -73.00
CA GLN A 90 -48.93 -19.64 -71.76
C GLN A 90 -49.51 -21.03 -71.44
N LEU A 91 -49.18 -21.51 -70.24
CA LEU A 91 -49.85 -22.64 -69.61
C LEU A 91 -50.82 -22.06 -68.58
N THR A 92 -52.12 -22.17 -68.84
CA THR A 92 -53.18 -21.59 -68.00
C THR A 92 -54.08 -22.68 -67.47
N ASP A 93 -54.20 -22.77 -66.14
CA ASP A 93 -55.30 -23.53 -65.51
C ASP A 93 -56.56 -22.66 -65.53
N SER A 94 -57.59 -23.14 -66.25
CA SER A 94 -58.88 -22.44 -66.41
C SER A 94 -59.72 -22.36 -65.13
N GLY A 95 -59.32 -23.03 -64.04
CA GLY A 95 -60.00 -22.95 -62.76
C GLY A 95 -59.56 -21.82 -61.82
N LEU A 96 -58.37 -21.20 -62.01
CA LEU A 96 -57.70 -20.44 -60.95
C LEU A 96 -56.91 -19.17 -61.38
N ASP A 97 -57.01 -18.72 -62.64
CA ASP A 97 -56.23 -17.58 -63.19
C ASP A 97 -54.71 -17.67 -62.95
N ARG A 98 -54.17 -18.90 -62.93
CA ARG A 98 -52.74 -19.17 -62.76
C ARG A 98 -52.08 -19.40 -64.11
N THR A 99 -51.59 -18.31 -64.71
CA THR A 99 -50.74 -18.37 -65.90
C THR A 99 -49.31 -18.71 -65.52
N ALA A 100 -48.71 -19.71 -66.16
CA ALA A 100 -47.26 -19.90 -66.21
C ALA A 100 -46.78 -19.65 -67.65
N SER A 101 -45.94 -18.64 -67.85
CA SER A 101 -45.58 -18.13 -69.18
C SER A 101 -44.10 -18.34 -69.51
N MET A 102 -43.78 -19.30 -70.39
CA MET A 102 -42.44 -19.39 -70.97
C MET A 102 -42.28 -18.29 -72.02
N ILE A 103 -41.27 -17.42 -71.86
CA ILE A 103 -41.03 -16.25 -72.71
C ILE A 103 -39.79 -16.52 -73.58
N PHE A 104 -39.99 -16.61 -74.90
CA PHE A 104 -38.92 -16.92 -75.84
C PHE A 104 -38.45 -15.64 -76.54
N ASN A 105 -37.48 -14.98 -75.92
CA ASN A 105 -36.75 -13.85 -76.51
C ASN A 105 -35.34 -14.31 -76.95
N ASN A 106 -34.53 -13.39 -77.49
CA ASN A 106 -33.13 -13.66 -77.90
C ASN A 106 -32.31 -14.36 -76.78
N ASP A 107 -32.54 -13.95 -75.54
CA ASP A 107 -32.08 -14.64 -74.34
C ASP A 107 -33.20 -15.59 -73.86
N ALA A 108 -32.97 -16.90 -73.96
CA ALA A 108 -33.97 -17.92 -73.66
C ALA A 108 -34.18 -18.07 -72.13
N GLU A 109 -35.09 -17.26 -71.57
CA GLU A 109 -35.28 -17.14 -70.13
C GLU A 109 -36.49 -17.93 -69.61
N PHE A 110 -36.23 -18.94 -68.79
CA PHE A 110 -37.30 -19.69 -68.11
C PHE A 110 -37.79 -18.90 -66.89
N ARG A 111 -38.75 -18.00 -67.14
CA ARG A 111 -39.55 -17.33 -66.10
C ARG A 111 -40.76 -18.20 -65.74
N ILE A 112 -40.83 -18.71 -64.52
CA ILE A 112 -42.13 -19.04 -63.91
C ILE A 112 -42.59 -17.78 -63.20
N SER A 113 -43.34 -16.93 -63.89
CA SER A 113 -44.08 -15.83 -63.27
C SER A 113 -45.40 -16.36 -62.73
N THR A 114 -45.73 -16.02 -61.49
CA THR A 114 -47.06 -16.22 -60.91
C THR A 114 -47.53 -14.92 -60.26
N SER A 115 -48.83 -14.78 -60.01
CA SER A 115 -49.42 -13.59 -59.35
C SER A 115 -48.93 -13.32 -57.92
N VAL A 116 -48.10 -14.20 -57.34
CA VAL A 116 -47.47 -14.07 -56.01
C VAL A 116 -45.94 -14.15 -56.05
N GLY A 117 -45.33 -14.08 -57.24
CA GLY A 117 -43.87 -14.01 -57.39
C GLY A 117 -43.34 -14.76 -58.61
N SER A 118 -42.13 -14.39 -59.03
CA SER A 118 -41.43 -14.99 -60.17
C SER A 118 -40.12 -15.65 -59.76
N VAL A 119 -39.87 -16.86 -60.28
CA VAL A 119 -38.53 -17.46 -60.32
C VAL A 119 -37.95 -17.21 -61.71
N ALA A 120 -36.78 -16.57 -61.75
CA ALA A 120 -36.06 -16.28 -62.99
C ALA A 120 -34.77 -17.12 -63.07
N LEU A 121 -34.73 -18.06 -64.01
CA LEU A 121 -33.51 -18.75 -64.40
C LEU A 121 -32.91 -18.03 -65.61
N MET A 122 -31.95 -17.15 -65.37
CA MET A 122 -31.28 -16.39 -66.42
C MET A 122 -30.13 -17.19 -67.07
N PRO A 123 -29.82 -16.98 -68.37
CA PRO A 123 -28.79 -17.76 -69.08
C PRO A 123 -27.35 -17.68 -68.53
N ALA A 124 -27.07 -16.81 -67.55
CA ALA A 124 -25.74 -16.53 -67.02
C ALA A 124 -25.51 -17.05 -65.58
N SER A 125 -25.95 -18.27 -65.26
CA SER A 125 -25.60 -19.02 -64.04
C SER A 125 -26.03 -18.44 -62.68
N ASN A 126 -26.81 -17.37 -62.64
CA ASN A 126 -27.27 -16.73 -61.41
C ASN A 126 -28.79 -16.88 -61.28
N VAL A 127 -29.28 -17.32 -60.13
CA VAL A 127 -30.72 -17.50 -59.83
C VAL A 127 -31.22 -16.33 -58.98
N GLY A 128 -32.25 -15.62 -59.46
CA GLY A 128 -32.86 -14.49 -58.77
C GLY A 128 -34.23 -14.84 -58.19
N VAL A 129 -34.47 -14.45 -56.94
CA VAL A 129 -35.78 -14.50 -56.26
C VAL A 129 -36.10 -13.10 -55.74
N GLY A 130 -37.16 -12.48 -56.28
CA GLY A 130 -37.46 -11.06 -55.99
C GLY A 130 -36.51 -10.04 -56.64
N THR A 131 -35.54 -10.50 -57.43
CA THR A 131 -34.55 -9.69 -58.17
C THR A 131 -34.47 -10.19 -59.61
N ALA A 132 -34.40 -9.25 -60.56
CA ALA A 132 -34.19 -9.54 -61.98
C ALA A 132 -32.73 -9.31 -62.42
N THR A 133 -31.83 -8.93 -61.49
CA THR A 133 -30.41 -8.67 -61.77
C THR A 133 -29.51 -9.25 -60.67
N PRO A 134 -29.56 -10.58 -60.42
CA PRO A 134 -28.82 -11.21 -59.34
C PRO A 134 -27.29 -11.05 -59.52
N LEU A 135 -26.64 -10.39 -58.56
CA LEU A 135 -25.20 -10.08 -58.53
C LEU A 135 -24.34 -11.27 -58.05
N SER A 136 -24.97 -12.36 -57.61
CA SER A 136 -24.36 -13.60 -57.11
C SER A 136 -25.06 -14.83 -57.72
N LYS A 137 -24.46 -16.01 -57.55
CA LYS A 137 -25.03 -17.29 -58.05
C LYS A 137 -26.45 -17.56 -57.54
N PHE A 138 -26.80 -17.05 -56.36
CA PHE A 138 -28.16 -17.06 -55.82
C PHE A 138 -28.39 -15.77 -55.01
N GLU A 139 -29.34 -14.94 -55.43
CA GLU A 139 -29.70 -13.70 -54.77
C GLU A 139 -31.20 -13.68 -54.45
N VAL A 140 -31.53 -13.38 -53.18
CA VAL A 140 -32.90 -13.18 -52.72
C VAL A 140 -33.05 -11.73 -52.29
N ASN A 141 -33.78 -10.95 -53.08
CA ASN A 141 -34.09 -9.55 -52.77
C ASN A 141 -35.43 -9.48 -52.01
N GLY A 142 -35.36 -9.73 -50.71
CA GLY A 142 -36.50 -9.82 -49.81
C GLY A 142 -36.18 -10.68 -48.57
N ALA A 143 -37.12 -10.78 -47.64
CA ALA A 143 -36.97 -11.58 -46.43
C ALA A 143 -37.12 -13.09 -46.72
N GLY A 144 -36.03 -13.73 -47.16
CA GLY A 144 -35.95 -15.19 -47.35
C GLY A 144 -35.53 -15.93 -46.08
N ASN A 145 -36.19 -17.05 -45.75
CA ASN A 145 -35.79 -17.95 -44.67
C ASN A 145 -34.85 -19.05 -45.19
N PHE A 146 -33.55 -18.92 -44.94
CA PHE A 146 -32.51 -19.85 -45.43
C PHE A 146 -32.33 -21.05 -44.50
N THR A 147 -33.29 -21.97 -44.49
CA THR A 147 -33.32 -23.12 -43.55
C THR A 147 -32.43 -24.30 -44.00
N ALA A 148 -31.11 -24.12 -44.02
CA ALA A 148 -30.14 -25.23 -44.16
C ALA A 148 -28.77 -24.90 -43.55
N PRO A 149 -28.25 -25.68 -42.58
CA PRO A 149 -26.86 -25.61 -42.17
C PRO A 149 -25.99 -26.30 -43.24
N LEU A 150 -25.13 -25.54 -43.94
CA LEU A 150 -24.26 -26.09 -44.99
C LEU A 150 -23.04 -26.82 -44.39
N PRO A 151 -22.90 -28.15 -44.54
CA PRO A 151 -21.74 -28.86 -44.02
C PRO A 151 -20.53 -28.64 -44.95
N GLY A 152 -19.43 -28.12 -44.41
CA GLY A 152 -18.15 -28.04 -45.14
C GLY A 152 -18.05 -26.94 -46.21
N ALA A 153 -18.98 -25.99 -46.26
CA ALA A 153 -18.95 -24.88 -47.22
C ALA A 153 -17.90 -23.80 -46.82
N SER A 154 -16.62 -24.11 -47.03
CA SER A 154 -15.55 -23.12 -46.99
C SER A 154 -15.77 -22.10 -48.11
N GLY A 155 -16.23 -20.90 -47.74
CA GLY A 155 -16.53 -19.81 -48.68
C GLY A 155 -18.01 -19.45 -48.82
N ILE A 156 -18.59 -18.83 -47.78
CA ILE A 156 -19.30 -17.58 -48.08
C ILE A 156 -18.20 -16.63 -48.57
N ALA A 157 -18.10 -16.49 -49.91
CA ALA A 157 -16.92 -15.92 -50.54
C ALA A 157 -16.57 -14.52 -50.00
N ASN A 158 -15.27 -14.25 -49.85
CA ASN A 158 -14.70 -13.02 -49.31
C ASN A 158 -15.22 -11.75 -50.03
N ARG A 159 -16.38 -11.27 -49.55
CA ARG A 159 -17.01 -10.00 -49.90
C ARG A 159 -17.34 -9.28 -48.60
N VAL A 160 -16.31 -8.65 -48.05
CA VAL A 160 -16.51 -7.49 -47.18
C VAL A 160 -17.46 -6.53 -47.91
N PRO A 161 -18.66 -6.23 -47.37
CA PRO A 161 -19.62 -5.42 -48.10
C PRO A 161 -19.10 -3.99 -48.22
N ALA A 162 -19.15 -3.44 -49.44
CA ALA A 162 -18.76 -2.05 -49.74
C ALA A 162 -19.77 -1.02 -49.17
N SER A 163 -20.85 -1.49 -48.57
CA SER A 163 -21.83 -0.73 -47.79
C SER A 163 -21.96 -1.33 -46.38
N GLN A 164 -22.65 -0.62 -45.49
CA GLN A 164 -22.83 -1.02 -44.09
C GLN A 164 -23.57 -2.37 -43.96
N GLY A 165 -23.02 -3.30 -43.17
CA GLY A 165 -23.62 -4.62 -42.98
C GLY A 165 -22.89 -5.48 -41.94
N SER A 166 -23.60 -6.48 -41.41
CA SER A 166 -23.07 -7.46 -40.46
C SER A 166 -23.06 -8.86 -41.06
N LEU A 167 -21.98 -9.59 -40.85
CA LEU A 167 -21.81 -10.99 -41.26
C LEU A 167 -21.79 -11.88 -40.01
N ILE A 168 -22.36 -13.08 -40.12
CA ILE A 168 -22.21 -14.17 -39.15
C ILE A 168 -21.70 -15.38 -39.91
N SER A 169 -20.50 -15.86 -39.57
CA SER A 169 -19.84 -17.01 -40.20
C SER A 169 -19.52 -18.09 -39.17
N TRP A 170 -19.26 -19.32 -39.64
CA TRP A 170 -19.00 -20.50 -38.81
C TRP A 170 -17.76 -21.24 -39.32
N ASN A 171 -16.80 -21.54 -38.43
CA ASN A 171 -15.53 -22.25 -38.70
C ASN A 171 -14.58 -21.57 -39.71
N ASP A 172 -14.45 -20.24 -39.66
CA ASP A 172 -13.57 -19.46 -40.56
C ASP A 172 -12.07 -19.84 -40.43
N SER A 173 -11.65 -20.33 -39.26
CA SER A 173 -10.27 -20.69 -38.90
C SER A 173 -9.91 -22.18 -39.11
N GLY A 174 -10.84 -23.00 -39.60
CA GLY A 174 -10.59 -24.42 -39.92
C GLY A 174 -10.65 -25.41 -38.75
N GLY A 175 -11.08 -24.99 -37.55
CA GLY A 175 -11.29 -25.90 -36.43
C GLY A 175 -12.11 -25.33 -35.26
N PHE A 176 -12.70 -26.23 -34.46
CA PHE A 176 -13.29 -25.96 -33.14
C PHE A 176 -14.53 -25.04 -33.05
N GLY A 177 -15.34 -24.90 -34.10
CA GLY A 177 -16.72 -24.38 -33.97
C GLY A 177 -16.84 -22.86 -33.81
N GLU A 178 -15.80 -22.10 -34.17
CA GLU A 178 -15.78 -20.65 -34.05
C GLU A 178 -16.96 -19.98 -34.77
N THR A 179 -17.65 -19.05 -34.09
CA THR A 179 -18.77 -18.27 -34.65
C THR A 179 -18.34 -16.81 -34.77
N SER A 180 -17.99 -16.38 -35.97
CA SER A 180 -17.44 -15.05 -36.25
C SER A 180 -18.56 -14.04 -36.54
N ILE A 181 -18.74 -13.06 -35.65
CA ILE A 181 -19.67 -11.94 -35.84
C ILE A 181 -18.88 -10.70 -36.29
N SER A 182 -18.98 -10.36 -37.58
CA SER A 182 -18.18 -9.30 -38.21
C SER A 182 -19.09 -8.16 -38.68
N ASN A 183 -19.14 -7.06 -37.93
CA ASN A 183 -19.79 -5.82 -38.39
C ASN A 183 -18.78 -4.97 -39.19
N HIS A 184 -19.11 -4.65 -40.45
CA HIS A 184 -18.26 -3.83 -41.29
C HIS A 184 -18.56 -2.33 -41.16
N ARG A 185 -17.50 -1.50 -41.15
CA ARG A 185 -17.63 -0.05 -41.03
C ARG A 185 -18.06 0.57 -42.36
N GLY A 186 -19.24 1.20 -42.35
CA GLY A 186 -19.47 2.36 -43.21
C GLY A 186 -18.65 3.57 -42.72
N THR A 187 -18.96 4.78 -43.19
CA THR A 187 -18.28 6.04 -42.80
C THR A 187 -18.52 6.49 -41.35
N GLY A 188 -19.11 5.66 -40.50
CA GLY A 188 -19.42 5.96 -39.09
C GLY A 188 -18.63 5.11 -38.09
N ASN A 189 -18.80 5.42 -36.79
CA ASN A 189 -17.93 4.88 -35.73
C ASN A 189 -17.96 3.35 -35.58
N GLY A 190 -19.04 2.66 -35.96
CA GLY A 190 -19.15 1.19 -35.95
C GLY A 190 -19.17 0.53 -34.55
N GLY A 191 -19.42 -0.77 -34.52
CA GLY A 191 -19.42 -1.59 -33.29
C GLY A 191 -20.47 -2.70 -33.26
N ILE A 192 -20.38 -3.63 -32.30
CA ILE A 192 -21.36 -4.71 -32.07
C ILE A 192 -22.16 -4.36 -30.81
N TRP A 193 -23.50 -4.33 -30.90
CA TRP A 193 -24.37 -3.84 -29.83
C TRP A 193 -25.37 -4.95 -29.44
N PHE A 194 -25.37 -5.36 -28.17
CA PHE A 194 -26.35 -6.31 -27.64
C PHE A 194 -27.50 -5.51 -27.02
N ASN A 195 -28.58 -5.34 -27.77
CA ASN A 195 -29.74 -4.53 -27.38
C ASN A 195 -30.87 -5.40 -26.82
N LEU A 196 -31.47 -4.97 -25.70
CA LEU A 196 -32.70 -5.55 -25.18
C LEU A 196 -33.92 -4.74 -25.63
N PHE A 197 -35.01 -5.45 -25.92
CA PHE A 197 -36.31 -4.89 -26.25
C PHE A 197 -37.38 -5.50 -25.33
N GLY A 198 -38.39 -4.71 -24.97
CA GLY A 198 -39.51 -5.14 -24.14
C GLY A 198 -40.54 -5.95 -24.93
N ALA A 199 -41.53 -6.52 -24.23
CA ALA A 199 -42.60 -7.31 -24.85
C ALA A 199 -43.46 -6.55 -25.90
N THR A 200 -43.38 -5.21 -25.90
CA THR A 200 -44.02 -4.32 -26.89
C THR A 200 -43.12 -3.95 -28.07
N GLY A 201 -41.90 -4.49 -28.16
CA GLY A 201 -40.90 -4.12 -29.17
C GLY A 201 -40.16 -2.80 -28.90
N ALA A 202 -40.47 -2.09 -27.82
CA ALA A 202 -39.75 -0.89 -27.41
C ALA A 202 -38.32 -1.22 -26.93
N PHE A 203 -37.33 -0.39 -27.29
CA PHE A 203 -35.96 -0.51 -26.80
C PHE A 203 -35.90 -0.31 -25.27
N VAL A 204 -35.09 -1.13 -24.59
CA VAL A 204 -34.91 -1.09 -23.13
C VAL A 204 -33.51 -0.60 -22.76
N SER A 205 -32.47 -1.26 -23.28
CA SER A 205 -31.07 -0.94 -22.95
C SER A 205 -30.09 -1.65 -23.89
N THR A 206 -28.81 -1.28 -23.78
CA THR A 206 -27.67 -2.00 -24.40
C THR A 206 -26.77 -2.55 -23.28
N PRO A 207 -27.05 -3.73 -22.68
CA PRO A 207 -26.26 -4.23 -21.56
C PRO A 207 -24.80 -4.54 -21.88
N MET A 208 -24.48 -4.77 -23.15
CA MET A 208 -23.11 -4.94 -23.63
C MET A 208 -22.95 -4.35 -25.03
N MET A 209 -21.81 -3.72 -25.29
CA MET A 209 -21.40 -3.34 -26.64
C MET A 209 -19.88 -3.34 -26.82
N ILE A 210 -19.44 -3.46 -28.07
CA ILE A 210 -18.05 -3.31 -28.50
C ILE A 210 -18.04 -2.13 -29.47
N THR A 211 -17.32 -1.05 -29.15
CA THR A 211 -17.15 0.09 -30.07
C THR A 211 -16.31 -0.30 -31.29
N GLY A 212 -16.41 0.44 -32.40
CA GLY A 212 -15.44 0.32 -33.49
C GLY A 212 -14.02 0.79 -33.15
N SER A 213 -13.75 1.32 -31.94
CA SER A 213 -12.39 1.48 -31.40
C SER A 213 -11.89 0.24 -30.65
N GLY A 214 -12.71 -0.84 -30.59
CA GLY A 214 -12.40 -2.08 -29.89
C GLY A 214 -12.38 -1.90 -28.38
N ASN A 215 -13.24 -1.05 -27.83
CA ASN A 215 -13.49 -0.93 -26.38
C ASN A 215 -14.79 -1.67 -26.06
N VAL A 216 -14.77 -2.53 -25.04
CA VAL A 216 -15.96 -3.25 -24.56
C VAL A 216 -16.61 -2.45 -23.43
N GLY A 217 -17.89 -2.12 -23.58
CA GLY A 217 -18.74 -1.56 -22.52
C GLY A 217 -19.71 -2.61 -22.01
N VAL A 218 -19.84 -2.74 -20.69
CA VAL A 218 -20.86 -3.56 -20.02
C VAL A 218 -21.65 -2.65 -19.07
N GLY A 219 -22.96 -2.53 -19.26
CA GLY A 219 -23.81 -1.54 -18.60
C GLY A 219 -23.56 -0.08 -19.04
N THR A 220 -22.56 0.19 -19.87
CA THR A 220 -22.20 1.52 -20.38
C THR A 220 -22.12 1.54 -21.90
N THR A 221 -22.63 2.61 -22.50
CA THR A 221 -22.56 2.88 -23.95
C THR A 221 -21.38 3.79 -24.34
N THR A 222 -20.59 4.27 -23.37
CA THR A 222 -19.45 5.17 -23.59
C THR A 222 -18.16 4.64 -22.95
N PRO A 223 -17.67 3.44 -23.33
CA PRO A 223 -16.50 2.83 -22.70
C PRO A 223 -15.20 3.59 -23.02
N THR A 224 -14.61 4.18 -21.99
CA THR A 224 -13.41 5.02 -22.07
C THR A 224 -12.13 4.18 -22.17
N THR A 225 -12.13 2.98 -21.60
CA THR A 225 -11.00 2.04 -21.60
C THR A 225 -11.33 0.76 -22.38
N LYS A 226 -10.40 -0.20 -22.46
CA LYS A 226 -10.58 -1.44 -23.24
C LYS A 226 -11.70 -2.35 -22.73
N LEU A 227 -11.95 -2.36 -21.43
CA LEU A 227 -13.09 -2.99 -20.79
C LEU A 227 -13.61 -2.05 -19.70
N ASP A 228 -14.79 -1.49 -19.92
CA ASP A 228 -15.43 -0.50 -19.05
C ASP A 228 -16.75 -1.09 -18.55
N VAL A 229 -16.95 -1.16 -17.22
CA VAL A 229 -18.11 -1.82 -16.61
C VAL A 229 -18.81 -0.88 -15.64
N ALA A 230 -20.00 -0.41 -16.02
CA ALA A 230 -20.87 0.37 -15.15
C ALA A 230 -21.69 -0.55 -14.24
N GLY A 231 -21.03 -1.14 -13.24
CA GLY A 231 -21.65 -2.05 -12.28
C GLY A 231 -20.63 -2.79 -11.42
N THR A 232 -21.11 -3.72 -10.59
CA THR A 232 -20.25 -4.62 -9.81
C THR A 232 -19.84 -5.82 -10.66
N VAL A 233 -18.53 -6.09 -10.79
CA VAL A 233 -18.04 -7.34 -11.38
C VAL A 233 -17.82 -8.37 -10.28
N ASN A 234 -18.52 -9.50 -10.36
CA ASN A 234 -18.23 -10.69 -9.57
C ASN A 234 -17.35 -11.63 -10.40
N ALA A 235 -16.11 -11.88 -9.97
CA ALA A 235 -15.15 -12.73 -10.67
C ALA A 235 -14.33 -13.54 -9.66
N THR A 236 -13.95 -14.76 -10.03
CA THR A 236 -13.06 -15.63 -9.22
C THR A 236 -11.60 -15.15 -9.20
N GLY A 237 -11.24 -14.25 -10.11
CA GLY A 237 -9.97 -13.53 -10.15
C GLY A 237 -9.83 -12.74 -11.46
N PHE A 238 -8.90 -11.79 -11.48
CA PHE A 238 -8.38 -11.18 -12.71
C PHE A 238 -6.87 -11.42 -12.77
N THR A 239 -6.27 -11.31 -13.95
CA THR A 239 -4.81 -11.23 -14.10
C THR A 239 -4.41 -9.94 -14.80
N ILE A 240 -3.23 -9.41 -14.45
CA ILE A 240 -2.55 -8.34 -15.19
C ILE A 240 -1.29 -8.97 -15.76
N ASN A 241 -1.19 -8.99 -17.10
CA ASN A 241 -0.08 -9.64 -17.83
C ASN A 241 0.18 -11.10 -17.39
N GLY A 242 -0.88 -11.85 -17.06
CA GLY A 242 -0.80 -13.24 -16.58
C GLY A 242 -0.63 -13.40 -15.07
N THR A 243 -0.24 -12.36 -14.34
CA THR A 243 -0.11 -12.40 -12.87
C THR A 243 -1.47 -12.16 -12.20
N PRO A 244 -1.98 -13.04 -11.33
CA PRO A 244 -3.25 -12.82 -10.63
C PRO A 244 -3.22 -11.60 -9.71
N ILE A 245 -4.32 -10.81 -9.72
CA ILE A 245 -4.66 -9.98 -8.56
C ILE A 245 -5.45 -10.87 -7.59
N SER A 246 -4.91 -11.08 -6.40
CA SER A 246 -5.53 -11.93 -5.38
C SER A 246 -6.77 -11.25 -4.79
N SER A 247 -7.68 -12.06 -4.24
CA SER A 247 -8.95 -11.63 -3.62
C SER A 247 -8.75 -10.99 -2.24
N GLY A 248 -7.96 -9.92 -2.22
CA GLY A 248 -7.73 -9.04 -1.09
C GLY A 248 -7.15 -7.73 -1.63
N SER A 249 -7.92 -6.65 -1.56
CA SER A 249 -7.51 -5.34 -2.05
C SER A 249 -6.14 -4.94 -1.47
N SER A 250 -5.23 -4.45 -2.31
CA SER A 250 -3.96 -3.86 -1.89
C SER A 250 -4.20 -2.93 -0.69
N GLN A 251 -3.61 -3.26 0.46
CA GLN A 251 -3.76 -2.47 1.69
C GLN A 251 -3.19 -1.06 1.54
N TRP A 252 -2.28 -0.88 0.57
CA TRP A 252 -1.74 0.41 0.16
C TRP A 252 -2.83 1.27 -0.51
N THR A 253 -3.26 2.31 0.18
CA THR A 253 -4.07 3.38 -0.42
C THR A 253 -3.17 4.54 -0.88
N THR A 254 -3.61 5.30 -1.89
CA THR A 254 -2.88 6.46 -2.42
C THR A 254 -3.50 7.81 -2.02
N ALA A 255 -4.54 7.80 -1.17
CA ALA A 255 -5.32 8.98 -0.81
C ALA A 255 -5.88 8.98 0.63
N SER A 256 -5.54 8.00 1.46
CA SER A 256 -5.98 7.89 2.86
C SER A 256 -4.80 7.62 3.78
N SER A 257 -4.95 7.90 5.08
CA SER A 257 -3.86 7.83 6.06
C SER A 257 -3.71 6.48 6.76
N ASN A 258 -4.68 5.56 6.67
CA ASN A 258 -4.66 4.30 7.42
C ASN A 258 -3.40 3.46 7.12
N ILE A 259 -3.26 3.07 5.85
CA ILE A 259 -2.05 2.47 5.27
C ILE A 259 -1.87 3.12 3.89
N TYR A 260 -0.73 3.76 3.71
CA TYR A 260 -0.45 4.66 2.59
C TYR A 260 0.87 4.30 1.92
N PHE A 261 0.94 4.47 0.60
CA PHE A 261 2.18 4.33 -0.18
C PHE A 261 2.26 5.39 -1.28
N ASN A 262 3.41 6.07 -1.39
CA ASN A 262 3.71 6.99 -2.49
C ASN A 262 4.72 6.34 -3.47
N THR A 263 5.54 7.15 -4.15
CA THR A 263 6.70 6.70 -4.93
C THR A 263 7.86 6.17 -4.07
N GLY A 264 7.61 5.18 -3.20
CA GLY A 264 8.63 4.41 -2.49
C GLY A 264 8.79 4.67 -0.98
N ASP A 265 7.85 5.34 -0.33
CA ASP A 265 7.74 5.52 1.12
C ASP A 265 6.39 4.99 1.63
N VAL A 266 6.39 4.41 2.83
CA VAL A 266 5.19 3.90 3.51
C VAL A 266 4.74 4.87 4.61
N GLY A 267 3.46 5.23 4.60
CA GLY A 267 2.78 5.93 5.69
C GLY A 267 1.81 5.01 6.43
N VAL A 268 1.78 5.10 7.76
CA VAL A 268 0.75 4.47 8.62
C VAL A 268 0.26 5.53 9.60
N GLY A 269 -1.04 5.84 9.59
CA GLY A 269 -1.57 7.04 10.25
C GLY A 269 -1.28 8.36 9.50
N THR A 270 -0.54 8.34 8.39
CA THR A 270 -0.20 9.52 7.57
C THR A 270 -0.32 9.23 6.07
N SER A 271 -0.78 10.23 5.30
CA SER A 271 -0.76 10.23 3.83
C SER A 271 0.36 11.09 3.24
N THR A 272 1.28 11.57 4.06
CA THR A 272 2.46 12.35 3.67
C THR A 272 3.68 11.88 4.48
N PRO A 273 4.20 10.66 4.22
CA PRO A 273 5.32 10.11 4.97
C PRO A 273 6.59 10.94 4.74
N GLY A 274 7.23 11.38 5.83
CA GLY A 274 8.51 12.09 5.80
C GLY A 274 9.74 11.16 5.74
N TYR A 275 9.53 9.85 5.88
CA TYR A 275 10.56 8.82 5.90
C TYR A 275 10.08 7.56 5.16
N LYS A 276 11.03 6.67 4.81
CA LYS A 276 10.76 5.39 4.11
C LYS A 276 9.71 4.51 4.79
N LEU A 277 9.63 4.59 6.11
CA LEU A 277 8.50 4.14 6.92
C LEU A 277 8.20 5.24 7.93
N ASP A 278 7.04 5.86 7.83
CA ASP A 278 6.56 6.91 8.73
C ASP A 278 5.27 6.42 9.41
N VAL A 279 5.25 6.43 10.75
CA VAL A 279 4.14 5.89 11.55
C VAL A 279 3.68 6.95 12.54
N VAL A 280 2.55 7.59 12.23
CA VAL A 280 1.86 8.52 13.12
C VAL A 280 0.98 7.69 14.06
N GLY A 281 1.62 7.03 15.02
CA GLY A 281 0.98 6.14 16.00
C GLY A 281 1.98 5.23 16.73
N THR A 282 1.46 4.35 17.59
CA THR A 282 2.29 3.43 18.38
C THR A 282 2.74 2.22 17.55
N ILE A 283 4.05 2.03 17.40
CA ILE A 283 4.62 0.80 16.81
C ILE A 283 4.76 -0.28 17.90
N ARG A 284 4.11 -1.42 17.72
CA ARG A 284 4.35 -2.63 18.52
C ARG A 284 5.17 -3.64 17.72
N ALA A 285 6.49 -3.62 17.88
CA ALA A 285 7.42 -4.56 17.26
C ALA A 285 8.07 -5.47 18.30
N SER A 286 8.44 -6.70 17.92
CA SER A 286 9.24 -7.60 18.75
C SER A 286 10.72 -7.18 18.80
N GLN A 287 11.23 -6.68 17.67
CA GLN A 287 12.56 -6.09 17.51
C GLN A 287 12.49 -4.97 16.45
N ILE A 288 13.30 -3.93 16.59
CA ILE A 288 13.56 -2.92 15.55
C ILE A 288 15.07 -2.95 15.29
N TYR A 289 15.46 -3.41 14.11
CA TYR A 289 16.88 -3.59 13.76
C TYR A 289 17.35 -2.48 12.81
N ALA A 290 18.08 -1.52 13.35
CA ALA A 290 18.72 -0.46 12.57
C ALA A 290 20.13 -0.92 12.13
N THR A 291 20.41 -0.86 10.82
CA THR A 291 21.71 -1.21 10.23
C THR A 291 22.68 -0.04 10.12
N SER A 292 22.20 1.18 10.33
CA SER A 292 23.00 2.41 10.38
C SER A 292 23.71 2.59 11.72
N ALA A 293 24.93 3.13 11.70
CA ALA A 293 25.71 3.41 12.92
C ALA A 293 25.03 4.44 13.85
N GLU A 294 24.15 5.29 13.31
CA GLU A 294 23.21 6.10 14.08
C GLU A 294 21.82 5.47 14.04
N SER A 295 21.26 5.16 15.22
CA SER A 295 19.83 4.89 15.41
C SER A 295 19.24 6.03 16.22
N ARG A 296 18.49 6.92 15.55
CA ARG A 296 17.99 8.17 16.12
C ARG A 296 16.55 8.01 16.57
N PHE A 297 16.35 7.43 17.75
CA PHE A 297 15.06 7.51 18.43
C PHE A 297 14.75 8.98 18.70
N GLY A 298 13.64 9.48 18.14
CA GLY A 298 13.21 10.87 18.29
C GLY A 298 12.77 11.19 19.72
N SER A 299 12.41 12.45 19.98
CA SER A 299 11.95 12.94 21.29
C SER A 299 10.57 12.41 21.74
N GLY A 300 10.10 11.29 21.17
CA GLY A 300 8.94 10.56 21.67
C GLY A 300 9.30 9.89 22.98
N SER A 301 8.49 10.11 24.01
CA SER A 301 8.57 9.31 25.23
C SER A 301 8.20 7.86 24.90
N PHE A 302 8.93 6.89 25.45
CA PHE A 302 8.55 5.47 25.42
C PHE A 302 7.41 5.21 26.41
N THR A 303 6.25 5.84 26.18
CA THR A 303 5.04 5.65 26.98
C THR A 303 4.40 4.30 26.69
N ASP A 304 4.43 3.43 27.69
CA ASP A 304 3.36 2.43 27.86
C ASP A 304 2.01 3.18 28.02
N PRO A 305 0.91 2.75 27.38
CA PRO A 305 -0.41 3.33 27.59
C PRO A 305 -0.98 3.14 29.01
N ALA A 306 -0.35 2.36 29.89
CA ALA A 306 -0.72 2.24 31.30
C ALA A 306 -0.37 3.51 32.11
N PRO A 307 -1.33 4.14 32.84
CA PRO A 307 -1.08 5.35 33.60
C PRO A 307 -0.38 5.07 34.95
N GLY A 308 0.96 4.98 34.93
CA GLY A 308 1.77 4.96 36.15
C GLY A 308 3.18 4.38 35.96
N VAL A 309 4.20 5.13 36.39
CA VAL A 309 5.65 4.83 36.26
C VAL A 309 6.15 4.88 34.81
N TYR A 310 6.60 6.07 34.40
CA TYR A 310 7.30 6.29 33.13
C TYR A 310 8.78 5.91 33.26
N ASP A 311 9.20 4.87 32.55
CA ASP A 311 10.61 4.50 32.42
C ASP A 311 10.90 3.87 31.05
N ALA A 312 11.87 4.41 30.33
CA ALA A 312 12.32 3.89 29.05
C ALA A 312 13.27 2.70 29.30
N LYS A 313 12.69 1.56 29.68
CA LYS A 313 13.43 0.36 30.08
C LYS A 313 14.22 -0.27 28.92
N PHE A 314 15.44 0.21 28.72
CA PHE A 314 16.44 -0.36 27.82
C PHE A 314 17.03 -1.67 28.38
N GLY A 315 16.15 -2.66 28.58
CA GLY A 315 16.43 -3.96 29.19
C GLY A 315 15.45 -4.30 30.31
N GLY A 316 15.43 -5.57 30.74
CA GLY A 316 14.57 -6.05 31.83
C GLY A 316 15.05 -5.63 33.22
N ASN A 317 14.85 -6.47 34.23
CA ASN A 317 15.16 -6.17 35.64
C ASN A 317 16.66 -5.91 35.97
N ASN A 318 17.56 -5.94 34.98
CA ASN A 318 18.98 -5.54 35.07
C ASN A 318 19.39 -4.65 33.85
N GLY A 319 18.45 -3.91 33.25
CA GLY A 319 18.64 -3.17 32.01
C GLY A 319 19.30 -1.79 32.17
N GLY A 320 20.63 -1.73 32.14
CA GLY A 320 21.37 -0.47 32.05
C GLY A 320 21.57 0.01 30.61
N ILE A 321 21.64 1.33 30.39
CA ILE A 321 21.90 1.93 29.07
C ILE A 321 23.37 1.67 28.67
N ALA A 322 23.61 0.60 27.91
CA ALA A 322 24.94 0.19 27.46
C ALA A 322 25.31 0.82 26.11
N VAL A 323 26.02 1.96 26.14
CA VAL A 323 26.54 2.62 24.92
C VAL A 323 28.04 2.31 24.73
N LYS A 324 28.46 2.05 23.49
CA LYS A 324 29.87 1.88 23.11
C LYS A 324 30.36 3.11 22.35
N GLY A 325 31.40 3.76 22.87
CA GLY A 325 32.02 4.94 22.26
C GLY A 325 31.63 6.26 22.95
N GLN A 326 31.96 7.38 22.30
CA GLN A 326 31.64 8.72 22.83
C GLN A 326 30.14 8.95 22.82
N SER A 327 29.59 9.30 23.99
CA SER A 327 28.16 9.48 24.23
C SER A 327 27.93 10.82 24.91
N TYR A 328 26.95 11.60 24.46
CA TYR A 328 26.56 12.85 25.09
C TYR A 328 25.03 12.98 25.12
N PHE A 329 24.52 13.61 26.17
CA PHE A 329 23.11 13.98 26.28
C PHE A 329 22.98 15.46 25.93
N GLY A 330 22.09 15.80 24.99
CA GLY A 330 21.84 17.19 24.59
C GLY A 330 20.97 18.00 25.57
N SER A 331 20.54 17.37 26.67
CA SER A 331 19.65 17.92 27.69
C SER A 331 19.97 17.31 29.06
N LYS A 332 19.21 17.69 30.10
CA LYS A 332 19.39 17.16 31.45
C LYS A 332 19.05 15.66 31.53
N VAL A 333 19.85 14.91 32.28
CA VAL A 333 19.64 13.50 32.59
C VAL A 333 19.07 13.36 34.00
N GLY A 334 17.87 12.81 34.11
CA GLY A 334 17.29 12.34 35.37
C GLY A 334 17.40 10.82 35.47
N ILE A 335 18.02 10.32 36.53
CA ILE A 335 18.04 8.90 36.89
C ILE A 335 17.18 8.75 38.14
N GLY A 336 16.05 8.06 38.02
CA GLY A 336 15.04 7.96 39.09
C GLY A 336 14.15 9.19 39.27
N THR A 337 14.32 10.23 38.45
CA THR A 337 13.50 11.45 38.44
C THR A 337 13.15 11.88 37.02
N ASN A 338 11.93 12.37 36.81
CA ASN A 338 11.44 12.85 35.51
C ASN A 338 11.59 14.37 35.33
N THR A 339 11.99 15.10 36.37
CA THR A 339 12.04 16.57 36.40
C THR A 339 13.40 17.09 36.95
N PRO A 340 14.54 16.67 36.36
CA PRO A 340 15.87 16.97 36.89
C PRO A 340 16.15 18.48 37.00
N ALA A 341 16.59 18.90 38.19
CA ALA A 341 17.01 20.27 38.48
C ALA A 341 18.41 20.56 37.87
N ALA A 342 19.33 19.61 37.93
CA ALA A 342 20.68 19.71 37.38
C ALA A 342 20.85 18.94 36.05
N THR A 343 21.96 19.17 35.33
CA THR A 343 22.26 18.47 34.05
C THR A 343 22.44 16.96 34.22
N LEU A 344 22.83 16.51 35.41
CA LEU A 344 22.67 15.13 35.86
C LEU A 344 22.09 15.17 37.28
N GLN A 345 20.99 14.45 37.51
CA GLN A 345 20.41 14.21 38.83
C GLN A 345 20.19 12.71 39.00
N ILE A 346 20.68 12.16 40.09
CA ILE A 346 20.44 10.77 40.50
C ILE A 346 19.61 10.82 41.77
N GLU A 347 18.44 10.20 41.75
CA GLU A 347 17.45 10.23 42.82
C GLU A 347 16.94 8.81 43.07
N ALA A 348 16.86 8.39 44.34
CA ALA A 348 16.49 7.04 44.71
C ALA A 348 15.84 7.01 46.11
N PRO A 349 14.94 6.06 46.40
CA PRO A 349 14.37 5.87 47.74
C PRO A 349 15.35 5.24 48.75
N PHE A 350 16.53 4.84 48.28
CA PHE A 350 17.63 4.29 49.09
C PHE A 350 18.93 5.06 48.73
N SER A 351 20.01 4.37 48.34
CA SER A 351 21.28 5.00 47.98
C SER A 351 21.31 5.50 46.53
N ALA A 352 21.33 6.82 46.32
CA ALA A 352 21.59 7.45 45.03
C ALA A 352 23.11 7.49 44.74
N ASN A 353 23.64 6.43 44.11
CA ASN A 353 25.07 6.23 43.91
C ASN A 353 25.54 6.64 42.50
N LEU A 354 26.67 7.33 42.40
CA LEU A 354 27.47 7.45 41.17
C LEU A 354 28.66 6.48 41.25
N VAL A 355 28.62 5.38 40.49
CA VAL A 355 29.73 4.42 40.41
C VAL A 355 30.57 4.71 39.17
N VAL A 356 31.78 5.22 39.38
CA VAL A 356 32.81 5.33 38.33
C VAL A 356 33.79 4.18 38.54
N GLN A 357 33.81 3.22 37.61
CA GLN A 357 34.63 2.02 37.70
C GLN A 357 35.41 1.75 36.41
N ASN A 358 36.62 1.24 36.56
CA ASN A 358 37.44 0.74 35.46
C ASN A 358 37.58 -0.78 35.60
N THR A 359 37.12 -1.53 34.60
CA THR A 359 37.15 -3.01 34.61
C THR A 359 38.30 -3.59 33.80
N ASN A 360 39.27 -2.76 33.38
CA ASN A 360 40.42 -3.22 32.60
C ASN A 360 41.47 -3.89 33.51
N ALA A 361 41.48 -5.23 33.51
CA ALA A 361 42.40 -6.02 34.30
C ALA A 361 43.81 -6.19 33.68
N THR A 362 44.09 -5.67 32.48
CA THR A 362 45.36 -5.90 31.77
C THR A 362 46.29 -4.69 31.69
N SER A 363 45.90 -3.52 32.20
CA SER A 363 46.78 -2.36 32.30
C SER A 363 46.35 -1.44 33.43
N ASN A 364 47.31 -0.89 34.19
CA ASN A 364 47.06 0.16 35.18
C ASN A 364 46.31 1.33 34.53
N SER A 365 45.11 1.64 35.02
CA SER A 365 44.24 2.68 34.45
C SER A 365 43.22 3.13 35.49
N ASP A 366 43.07 4.44 35.65
CA ASP A 366 42.34 5.03 36.77
C ASP A 366 40.81 5.01 36.61
N SER A 367 40.10 5.29 37.69
CA SER A 367 38.67 5.63 37.72
C SER A 367 38.53 7.07 38.23
N ASN A 368 38.34 8.03 37.33
CA ASN A 368 38.48 9.46 37.64
C ASN A 368 37.15 10.23 37.62
N ILE A 369 36.85 10.93 38.73
CA ILE A 369 35.90 12.06 38.74
C ILE A 369 36.72 13.34 38.56
N THR A 370 36.63 13.98 37.40
CA THR A 370 37.44 15.16 37.05
C THR A 370 36.58 16.42 37.02
N LEU A 371 36.83 17.34 37.96
CA LEU A 371 36.24 18.68 37.97
C LEU A 371 37.16 19.66 37.23
N ARG A 372 36.61 20.43 36.28
CA ARG A 372 37.34 21.49 35.54
C ARG A 372 36.46 22.73 35.47
N ASN A 373 37.08 23.89 35.67
CA ASN A 373 36.45 25.20 35.52
C ASN A 373 37.30 26.05 34.57
N TYR A 374 36.67 26.68 33.57
CA TYR A 374 37.32 27.60 32.63
C TYR A 374 36.84 29.02 32.95
N ARG A 375 37.72 29.83 33.55
CA ARG A 375 37.37 31.18 34.02
C ARG A 375 37.37 32.19 32.89
N GLY A 376 36.42 33.12 32.91
CA GLY A 376 36.47 34.35 32.12
C GLY A 376 37.49 35.36 32.68
N SER A 377 37.68 36.48 31.99
CA SER A 377 38.68 37.52 32.35
C SER A 377 38.48 38.18 33.72
N GLN A 378 37.32 38.00 34.36
CA GLN A 378 36.98 38.48 35.70
C GLN A 378 37.37 37.48 36.83
N GLY A 379 37.98 36.34 36.51
CA GLY A 379 38.74 35.51 37.48
C GLY A 379 37.94 34.69 38.52
N GLY A 380 36.61 34.76 38.54
CA GLY A 380 35.77 33.97 39.47
C GLY A 380 35.50 32.53 38.99
N GLY A 381 35.30 31.61 39.95
CA GLY A 381 34.77 30.26 39.71
C GLY A 381 35.75 29.13 40.05
N ASP A 382 35.43 28.34 41.07
CA ASP A 382 36.22 27.20 41.53
C ASP A 382 35.57 25.85 41.16
N PRO A 383 36.35 24.76 40.99
CA PRO A 383 35.81 23.41 40.99
C PRO A 383 35.46 23.01 42.43
N VAL A 384 34.18 22.83 42.74
CA VAL A 384 33.70 22.54 44.10
C VAL A 384 33.08 21.14 44.21
N ILE A 385 33.29 20.51 45.36
CA ILE A 385 32.47 19.40 45.86
C ILE A 385 31.60 20.00 46.96
N THR A 386 30.28 19.82 46.85
CA THR A 386 29.31 20.35 47.81
C THR A 386 28.33 19.25 48.17
N SER A 387 28.12 19.04 49.47
CA SER A 387 27.09 18.18 50.01
C SER A 387 26.03 19.02 50.74
N PHE A 388 24.85 18.44 50.89
CA PHE A 388 23.78 18.99 51.72
C PHE A 388 23.26 17.86 52.61
N ALA A 389 23.16 18.13 53.92
CA ALA A 389 22.62 17.20 54.90
C ALA A 389 21.45 17.87 55.63
N ALA A 390 20.40 17.09 55.89
CA ALA A 390 19.22 17.49 56.64
C ALA A 390 18.60 16.24 57.28
N ARG A 391 17.74 16.43 58.29
CA ARG A 391 16.74 15.42 58.69
C ARG A 391 15.41 15.71 57.97
N GLY A 392 14.43 14.82 58.10
CA GLY A 392 13.12 14.97 57.44
C GLY A 392 13.14 14.45 56.00
N SER A 393 12.31 15.04 55.13
CA SER A 393 12.19 14.66 53.71
C SER A 393 12.64 15.81 52.80
N PRO A 394 12.88 15.56 51.48
CA PRO A 394 13.13 16.63 50.52
C PRO A 394 12.01 17.68 50.44
N SER A 395 10.77 17.30 50.78
CA SER A 395 9.60 18.17 50.86
C SER A 395 9.41 18.89 52.22
N ALA A 396 10.10 18.44 53.27
CA ALA A 396 10.03 18.99 54.62
C ALA A 396 11.37 18.78 55.36
N PRO A 397 12.44 19.50 54.98
CA PRO A 397 13.75 19.36 55.58
C PRO A 397 13.80 19.96 57.00
N SER A 398 14.68 19.40 57.84
CA SER A 398 14.92 19.83 59.23
C SER A 398 16.42 20.06 59.47
N PRO A 399 16.84 21.12 60.21
CA PRO A 399 18.25 21.44 60.42
C PRO A 399 19.04 20.32 61.11
N VAL A 400 20.30 20.12 60.73
CA VAL A 400 21.21 19.13 61.33
C VAL A 400 21.46 19.38 62.82
N ILE A 401 21.83 18.33 63.56
CA ILE A 401 22.19 18.39 64.99
C ILE A 401 23.67 18.10 65.19
N ALA A 402 24.20 18.48 66.36
CA ALA A 402 25.57 18.21 66.78
C ALA A 402 25.96 16.74 66.52
N GLY A 403 27.17 16.52 65.99
CA GLY A 403 27.71 15.21 65.64
C GLY A 403 27.18 14.61 64.32
N MET A 404 26.24 15.24 63.62
CA MET A 404 25.85 14.78 62.27
C MET A 404 26.96 15.04 61.25
N GLY A 405 27.34 14.00 60.51
CA GLY A 405 28.21 14.12 59.34
C GLY A 405 27.52 14.86 58.18
N LEU A 406 28.26 15.79 57.57
CA LEU A 406 27.82 16.65 56.46
C LEU A 406 28.52 16.25 55.15
N LEU A 407 29.79 15.88 55.22
CA LEU A 407 30.59 15.32 54.12
C LEU A 407 31.57 14.30 54.71
N SER A 408 31.84 13.22 53.96
CA SER A 408 32.83 12.20 54.32
C SER A 408 33.62 11.81 53.08
N LEU A 409 34.94 11.96 53.14
CA LEU A 409 35.87 11.54 52.09
C LEU A 409 36.64 10.32 52.61
N ARG A 410 36.44 9.14 52.01
CA ARG A 410 36.92 7.85 52.55
C ARG A 410 37.88 7.14 51.62
N GLY A 411 39.00 6.68 52.17
CA GLY A 411 39.86 5.68 51.53
C GLY A 411 39.39 4.28 51.93
N GLN A 412 38.94 3.48 50.96
CA GLN A 412 38.56 2.09 51.14
C GLN A 412 39.36 1.18 50.21
N GLY A 413 39.76 0.01 50.70
CA GLY A 413 40.56 -0.97 49.97
C GLY A 413 39.82 -2.28 49.70
N TYR A 414 40.29 -3.02 48.70
CA TYR A 414 39.90 -4.43 48.54
C TYR A 414 40.60 -5.29 49.59
N ALA A 415 39.89 -6.28 50.14
CA ALA A 415 40.44 -7.35 50.97
C ALA A 415 39.90 -8.70 50.48
N GLU A 416 40.43 -9.83 50.98
CA GLU A 416 40.03 -11.18 50.54
C GLU A 416 38.50 -11.43 50.61
N ALA A 417 37.81 -10.77 51.55
CA ALA A 417 36.36 -10.80 51.70
C ALA A 417 35.61 -9.69 50.91
N GLY A 418 36.21 -9.12 49.86
CA GLY A 418 35.60 -8.14 48.94
C GLY A 418 35.74 -6.66 49.34
N PHE A 419 35.01 -5.80 48.62
CA PHE A 419 34.70 -4.42 49.04
C PHE A 419 33.54 -4.45 50.06
N GLY A 420 33.54 -3.55 51.05
CA GLY A 420 32.47 -3.48 52.05
C GLY A 420 32.35 -2.08 52.66
N ALA A 421 31.12 -1.63 52.94
CA ALA A 421 30.81 -0.25 53.32
C ALA A 421 31.57 0.22 54.58
N ASP A 422 31.79 -0.67 55.53
CA ASP A 422 32.45 -0.38 56.82
C ASP A 422 33.98 -0.46 56.74
N ARG A 423 34.56 -0.85 55.60
CA ARG A 423 36.01 -1.08 55.42
C ARG A 423 36.77 0.19 55.08
N THR A 424 36.74 1.16 56.00
CA THR A 424 37.39 2.47 55.83
C THR A 424 38.80 2.46 56.43
N GLY A 425 39.82 2.60 55.59
CA GLY A 425 41.22 2.68 56.04
C GLY A 425 41.58 4.06 56.62
N ALA A 426 41.01 5.13 56.04
CA ALA A 426 41.10 6.50 56.55
C ALA A 426 39.94 7.34 56.05
N SER A 427 39.60 8.40 56.79
CA SER A 427 38.58 9.38 56.40
C SER A 427 38.94 10.81 56.76
N ILE A 428 38.39 11.74 55.98
CA ILE A 428 38.23 13.15 56.35
C ILE A 428 36.73 13.40 56.46
N ASP A 429 36.27 13.77 57.65
CA ASP A 429 34.85 13.92 57.98
C ASP A 429 34.56 15.35 58.42
N PHE A 430 33.52 15.96 57.83
CA PHE A 430 33.00 17.26 58.23
C PHE A 430 31.74 17.02 59.05
N ILE A 431 31.73 17.44 60.32
CA ILE A 431 30.60 17.19 61.24
C ILE A 431 30.06 18.52 61.79
N ALA A 432 28.74 18.60 61.98
CA ALA A 432 28.14 19.73 62.69
C ALA A 432 28.63 19.75 64.16
N HIS A 433 29.16 20.89 64.62
CA HIS A 433 29.58 21.05 66.01
C HIS A 433 28.37 21.28 66.91
N ASP A 434 27.57 22.30 66.62
CA ASP A 434 26.31 22.59 67.29
C ASP A 434 25.09 22.06 66.53
N ASN A 435 23.92 22.19 67.15
CA ASN A 435 22.65 22.13 66.44
C ASN A 435 22.53 23.34 65.50
N TRP A 436 22.35 23.09 64.20
CA TRP A 436 22.31 24.16 63.21
C TRP A 436 21.00 24.96 63.27
N GLY A 437 21.13 26.26 63.01
CA GLY A 437 20.02 27.23 62.96
C GLY A 437 20.38 28.41 62.06
N ASN A 438 19.50 29.41 61.99
CA ASN A 438 19.61 30.51 61.00
C ASN A 438 20.87 31.41 61.17
N SER A 439 21.60 31.28 62.27
CA SER A 439 22.87 31.96 62.55
C SER A 439 23.97 31.05 63.09
N THR A 440 23.71 29.74 63.19
CA THR A 440 24.61 28.76 63.81
C THR A 440 24.85 27.64 62.80
N VAL A 441 26.04 27.61 62.21
CA VAL A 441 26.47 26.63 61.19
C VAL A 441 27.87 26.08 61.50
N THR A 442 28.19 25.99 62.79
CA THR A 442 29.48 25.54 63.31
C THR A 442 29.77 24.10 62.86
N THR A 443 31.00 23.87 62.43
CA THR A 443 31.43 22.63 61.77
C THR A 443 32.86 22.32 62.18
N ASP A 444 33.11 21.09 62.60
CA ASP A 444 34.47 20.56 62.84
C ASP A 444 34.91 19.70 61.65
N MET A 445 36.21 19.69 61.36
CA MET A 445 36.85 18.81 60.36
C MET A 445 37.74 17.79 61.08
N LEU A 446 37.43 16.51 60.95
CA LEU A 446 38.13 15.40 61.59
C LEU A 446 38.94 14.61 60.57
N PHE A 447 40.10 14.12 61.02
CA PHE A 447 40.99 13.22 60.28
C PHE A 447 41.13 11.93 61.08
N SER A 448 40.66 10.82 60.51
CA SER A 448 40.56 9.53 61.20
C SER A 448 41.28 8.42 60.42
N THR A 449 41.89 7.49 61.13
CA THR A 449 42.54 6.31 60.52
C THR A 449 42.08 5.03 61.19
N ALA A 450 42.05 3.95 60.43
CA ALA A 450 41.95 2.58 60.93
C ALA A 450 43.09 2.27 61.92
N SER A 451 42.91 1.21 62.71
CA SER A 451 43.94 0.70 63.61
C SER A 451 44.60 -0.56 63.02
N ALA A 452 45.74 -0.98 63.56
CA ALA A 452 46.40 -2.19 63.08
C ALA A 452 45.49 -3.42 63.29
N ASN A 453 45.12 -4.09 62.18
CA ASN A 453 44.19 -5.22 62.11
C ASN A 453 42.73 -4.92 62.48
N ASP A 454 42.32 -3.65 62.55
CA ASP A 454 40.93 -3.25 62.80
C ASP A 454 40.50 -2.11 61.85
N TRP A 455 39.37 -2.34 61.16
CA TRP A 455 38.77 -1.40 60.21
C TRP A 455 38.02 -0.25 60.89
N ALA A 456 37.82 -0.30 62.21
CA ALA A 456 37.30 0.82 62.98
C ALA A 456 38.25 2.03 62.91
N THR A 457 37.81 3.10 62.26
CA THR A 457 38.53 4.37 62.24
C THR A 457 38.42 5.07 63.58
N THR A 458 39.51 5.70 64.01
CA THR A 458 39.56 6.55 65.21
C THR A 458 40.16 7.91 64.87
N GLU A 459 39.61 8.97 65.46
CA GLU A 459 40.06 10.34 65.29
C GLU A 459 41.53 10.49 65.70
N LYS A 460 42.36 11.08 64.83
CA LYS A 460 43.79 11.32 65.06
C LYS A 460 44.12 12.81 65.11
N MET A 461 43.40 13.62 64.34
CA MET A 461 43.53 15.07 64.31
C MET A 461 42.16 15.71 64.05
N ARG A 462 41.93 16.91 64.58
CA ARG A 462 40.76 17.73 64.26
C ARG A 462 41.10 19.19 64.07
N ILE A 463 40.26 19.89 63.34
CA ILE A 463 40.14 21.35 63.33
C ILE A 463 38.72 21.68 63.79
N THR A 464 38.61 22.48 64.84
CA THR A 464 37.34 22.92 65.43
C THR A 464 36.75 24.13 64.70
N PHE A 465 35.45 24.38 64.87
CA PHE A 465 34.78 25.55 64.30
C PHE A 465 35.40 26.91 64.70
N ASP A 466 36.04 27.01 65.89
CA ASP A 466 36.76 28.20 66.36
C ASP A 466 38.24 28.23 65.93
N GLY A 467 38.67 27.26 65.13
CA GLY A 467 39.97 27.23 64.45
C GLY A 467 41.12 26.64 65.25
N LYS A 468 40.84 25.92 66.35
CA LYS A 468 41.86 25.19 67.11
C LYS A 468 42.16 23.83 66.48
N VAL A 469 43.42 23.40 66.56
CA VAL A 469 43.88 22.11 66.06
C VAL A 469 44.18 21.16 67.23
N GLY A 470 43.51 20.02 67.27
CA GLY A 470 43.82 18.93 68.19
C GLY A 470 44.55 17.80 67.45
N ILE A 471 45.60 17.23 68.04
CA ILE A 471 46.27 16.01 67.56
C ILE A 471 46.32 15.01 68.71
N GLY A 472 45.59 13.90 68.58
CA GLY A 472 45.32 12.99 69.70
C GLY A 472 44.43 13.58 70.81
N VAL A 473 43.83 14.75 70.58
CA VAL A 473 42.94 15.47 71.51
C VAL A 473 41.65 15.84 70.79
N THR A 474 40.50 15.46 71.36
CA THR A 474 39.15 15.70 70.80
C THR A 474 38.56 17.07 71.21
N ALA A 475 39.06 17.69 72.27
CA ALA A 475 38.57 18.98 72.79
C ALA A 475 39.74 19.94 73.10
N PRO A 476 40.47 20.44 72.08
CA PRO A 476 41.63 21.30 72.30
C PRO A 476 41.26 22.58 73.08
N SER A 477 41.96 22.79 74.20
CA SER A 477 41.90 24.00 75.01
C SER A 477 42.60 25.17 74.28
N GLU A 478 43.75 24.89 73.68
CA GLU A 478 44.64 25.84 72.99
C GLU A 478 44.53 25.78 71.46
N LYS A 479 45.12 26.77 70.78
CA LYS A 479 45.11 26.83 69.29
C LYS A 479 45.75 25.64 68.60
N LEU A 480 46.73 25.02 69.24
CA LEU A 480 47.32 23.74 68.85
C LEU A 480 47.59 22.95 70.12
N GLU A 481 46.91 21.82 70.29
CA GLU A 481 47.09 20.90 71.41
C GLU A 481 47.45 19.51 70.90
N VAL A 482 48.45 18.87 71.53
CA VAL A 482 48.96 17.57 71.10
C VAL A 482 49.09 16.63 72.30
N SER A 483 48.34 15.52 72.26
CA SER A 483 48.47 14.44 73.24
C SER A 483 49.69 13.57 72.88
N GLY A 484 50.87 14.02 73.30
CA GLY A 484 52.14 13.31 73.11
C GLY A 484 53.32 14.20 72.73
N ASN A 485 54.41 13.57 72.31
CA ASN A 485 55.68 14.25 72.05
C ASN A 485 55.69 14.98 70.69
N VAL A 486 55.85 16.29 70.70
CA VAL A 486 56.05 17.09 69.47
C VAL A 486 57.55 17.26 69.17
N LYS A 487 58.00 16.78 68.01
CA LYS A 487 59.36 16.98 67.51
C LYS A 487 59.39 18.09 66.45
N ALA A 488 59.86 19.28 66.83
CA ALA A 488 60.09 20.40 65.93
C ALA A 488 61.59 20.74 65.83
N THR A 489 62.02 21.32 64.70
CA THR A 489 63.39 21.84 64.53
C THR A 489 63.67 23.03 65.45
N SER A 490 62.64 23.83 65.75
CA SER A 490 62.66 24.92 66.74
C SER A 490 61.22 25.30 67.12
N PHE A 491 61.02 25.75 68.36
CA PHE A 491 59.82 26.45 68.79
C PHE A 491 60.16 27.94 68.98
N ILE A 492 59.48 28.82 68.27
CA ILE A 492 59.73 30.27 68.33
C ILE A 492 58.79 30.90 69.38
N SER A 493 59.27 31.01 70.63
CA SER A 493 58.58 31.75 71.68
C SER A 493 58.92 33.24 71.61
N THR A 494 57.90 34.10 71.46
CA THR A 494 58.05 35.56 71.34
C THR A 494 58.37 36.23 72.69
N SER A 495 59.67 36.40 72.98
CA SER A 495 60.16 36.95 74.26
C SER A 495 60.52 38.45 74.21
N ASP A 496 59.88 39.23 73.32
CA ASP A 496 60.16 40.66 73.10
C ASP A 496 59.80 41.53 74.34
N ILE A 497 60.66 42.47 74.70
CA ILE A 497 60.41 43.40 75.82
C ILE A 497 59.27 44.39 75.52
N ARG A 498 59.02 44.73 74.25
CA ARG A 498 57.94 45.62 73.81
C ARG A 498 56.55 45.01 74.02
N LEU A 499 56.48 43.69 74.17
CA LEU A 499 55.26 42.93 74.47
C LEU A 499 55.10 42.66 75.98
N LYS A 500 55.98 43.19 76.83
CA LYS A 500 56.02 42.94 78.28
C LYS A 500 55.82 44.24 79.05
N LYS A 501 55.21 44.13 80.23
CA LYS A 501 54.95 45.24 81.15
C LYS A 501 55.39 44.83 82.56
N ASN A 502 55.78 45.80 83.39
CA ASN A 502 56.24 45.59 84.78
C ASN A 502 57.36 44.53 84.90
N VAL A 503 58.41 44.63 84.07
CA VAL A 503 59.53 43.67 84.04
C VAL A 503 60.47 43.91 85.22
N GLU A 504 60.23 43.22 86.33
CA GLU A 504 61.10 43.22 87.51
C GLU A 504 62.29 42.26 87.34
N LYS A 505 63.41 42.55 88.02
CA LYS A 505 64.63 41.73 87.99
C LYS A 505 64.75 40.91 89.28
N VAL A 506 64.88 39.59 89.15
CA VAL A 506 65.10 38.65 90.26
C VAL A 506 66.51 38.09 90.25
N SER A 507 67.01 37.63 91.41
CA SER A 507 68.33 36.99 91.52
C SER A 507 68.30 35.57 90.93
N GLY A 508 68.85 35.41 89.72
CA GLY A 508 68.85 34.14 89.00
C GLY A 508 69.58 32.99 89.72
N LEU A 509 70.65 33.29 90.46
CA LEU A 509 71.40 32.26 91.20
C LEU A 509 70.61 31.74 92.41
N GLU A 510 69.96 32.64 93.16
CA GLU A 510 69.10 32.27 94.30
C GLU A 510 67.75 31.65 93.86
N PHE A 511 67.36 31.84 92.59
CA PHE A 511 66.30 31.06 91.96
C PHE A 511 66.76 29.62 91.67
N ILE A 512 67.86 29.45 90.92
CA ILE A 512 68.38 28.12 90.53
C ILE A 512 68.67 27.25 91.76
N ARG A 513 69.21 27.83 92.84
CA ARG A 513 69.49 27.15 94.11
C ARG A 513 68.27 26.54 94.82
N LYS A 514 67.05 26.94 94.47
CA LYS A 514 65.80 26.43 95.05
C LYS A 514 65.18 25.29 94.24
N LEU A 515 65.70 25.00 93.05
CA LEU A 515 65.23 23.89 92.22
C LEU A 515 65.94 22.60 92.60
N THR A 516 65.17 21.52 92.82
CA THR A 516 65.72 20.19 93.08
C THR A 516 65.79 19.39 91.78
N GLY A 517 67.00 19.07 91.34
CA GLY A 517 67.22 18.12 90.26
C GLY A 517 66.92 16.69 90.72
N VAL A 518 66.15 15.95 89.92
CA VAL A 518 65.68 14.59 90.25
C VAL A 518 65.95 13.62 89.10
N LYS A 519 65.92 12.33 89.42
CA LYS A 519 65.77 11.22 88.47
C LYS A 519 64.49 10.48 88.79
N TRP A 520 63.77 10.02 87.77
CA TRP A 520 62.55 9.22 87.93
C TRP A 520 62.55 8.06 86.94
N GLN A 521 61.63 7.11 87.13
CA GLN A 521 61.24 6.14 86.12
C GLN A 521 59.81 6.44 85.68
N TRP A 522 59.56 6.40 84.37
CA TRP A 522 58.23 6.61 83.81
C TRP A 522 57.31 5.43 84.15
N LYS A 523 56.18 5.69 84.84
CA LYS A 523 55.24 4.65 85.31
C LYS A 523 54.68 3.71 84.22
N ALA A 524 54.76 4.12 82.95
CA ALA A 524 54.21 3.38 81.82
C ALA A 524 55.19 2.37 81.17
N ASN A 525 56.51 2.54 81.37
CA ASN A 525 57.54 1.71 80.70
C ASN A 525 58.84 1.52 81.52
N GLU A 526 58.86 1.97 82.78
CA GLU A 526 60.01 1.95 83.71
C GLU A 526 61.28 2.66 83.21
N GLN A 527 61.21 3.43 82.11
CA GLN A 527 62.36 4.13 81.55
C GLN A 527 62.86 5.22 82.50
N THR A 528 64.15 5.17 82.85
CA THR A 528 64.80 6.18 83.68
C THR A 528 65.05 7.46 82.90
N ASP A 529 64.74 8.60 83.52
CA ASP A 529 64.90 9.95 82.96
C ASP A 529 65.33 10.95 84.06
N ALA A 530 65.72 12.18 83.70
CA ALA A 530 66.30 13.16 84.62
C ALA A 530 65.95 14.62 84.28
N GLY A 531 65.75 15.45 85.31
CA GLY A 531 65.30 16.83 85.14
C GLY A 531 64.82 17.44 86.46
N VAL A 532 63.70 18.16 86.43
CA VAL A 532 63.04 18.80 87.59
C VAL A 532 61.54 18.48 87.60
N ILE A 533 60.93 18.41 88.79
CA ILE A 533 59.48 18.22 88.92
C ILE A 533 58.76 19.56 88.68
N ALA A 534 57.73 19.56 87.82
CA ALA A 534 56.99 20.76 87.44
C ALA A 534 56.39 21.49 88.67
N GLN A 535 55.81 20.76 89.62
CA GLN A 535 55.23 21.32 90.85
C GLN A 535 56.28 21.84 91.86
N ASP A 536 57.54 21.43 91.76
CA ASP A 536 58.65 22.05 92.50
C ASP A 536 59.12 23.34 91.83
N VAL A 537 59.13 23.39 90.49
CA VAL A 537 59.38 24.63 89.74
C VAL A 537 58.26 25.65 89.99
N GLU A 538 56.99 25.23 89.94
CA GLU A 538 55.82 26.08 90.21
C GLU A 538 55.90 26.73 91.60
N ARG A 539 56.30 25.98 92.64
CA ARG A 539 56.46 26.50 94.01
C ARG A 539 57.52 27.62 94.14
N VAL A 540 58.48 27.66 93.22
CA VAL A 540 59.57 28.65 93.21
C VAL A 540 59.33 29.75 92.16
N MET A 541 58.60 29.45 91.08
CA MET A 541 58.23 30.37 90.00
C MET A 541 56.82 30.02 89.47
N PRO A 542 55.73 30.48 90.13
CA PRO A 542 54.35 30.10 89.82
C PRO A 542 53.82 30.52 88.45
N TYR A 543 54.62 31.24 87.66
CA TYR A 543 54.25 31.80 86.36
C TYR A 543 55.02 31.15 85.19
N ALA A 544 55.91 30.18 85.46
CA ALA A 544 56.67 29.46 84.44
C ALA A 544 56.18 28.01 84.22
N VAL A 545 55.27 27.54 85.07
CA VAL A 545 54.55 26.27 84.92
C VAL A 545 53.07 26.61 85.01
N VAL A 546 52.28 26.11 84.07
CA VAL A 546 50.82 26.05 84.19
C VAL A 546 50.49 24.59 84.46
N THR A 547 50.05 24.30 85.68
CA THR A 547 49.60 22.96 86.07
C THR A 547 48.15 22.79 85.63
N ASP A 548 47.88 21.76 84.81
CA ASP A 548 46.52 21.32 84.46
C ASP A 548 45.71 21.00 85.73
N LYS A 549 44.41 21.32 85.70
CA LYS A 549 43.50 21.26 86.86
C LYS A 549 42.43 20.20 86.73
#